data_AF-A0A3N1A8F3-F1
#
_entry.id   AF-A0A3N1A8F3-F1
#
_cell.length_a   1.000
_cell.length_b   1.000
_cell.length_c   1.000
_cell.angle_alpha   90.00
_cell.angle_beta   90.00
_cell.angle_gamma   90.00
#
_symmetry.space_group_name_H-M   'P 1'
#
loop_
_entity.id
_entity.type
_entity.pdbx_description
1 polymer ?
#
loop_
_entity_poly.entity_id
_entity_poly.type
_entity_poly.pdbx_seq_one_letter_code
_entity_poly.pdbx_strand_id
1 'polypeptide(L)'
;MTAVMMDYHGHREPLPDPGRAAESFADQAESIMAHGGTGQTIWIGPMGGPAQLRIDIDTRVNRAAVCWLPDGTRGIEREPGGPITVVESPDSGLVTVPAILARASVAAAGRAVAEYAATGRRPTCLTWQSEHQ
;
A
#
# COMPACT_ATOMS: atom_id res chain seq x y z
N MET A 1 -4.39 -1.86 -19.40
CA MET A 1 -4.93 -0.92 -18.40
C MET A 1 -3.74 -0.14 -17.87
N THR A 2 -3.83 1.17 -17.70
CA THR A 2 -2.79 1.96 -17.02
C THR A 2 -3.21 2.14 -15.57
N ALA A 3 -2.39 1.67 -14.63
CA ALA A 3 -2.60 1.91 -13.21
C ALA A 3 -2.07 3.29 -12.82
N VAL A 4 -2.54 3.81 -11.69
CA VAL A 4 -2.10 5.07 -11.11
C VAL A 4 -1.83 4.88 -9.63
N MET A 5 -0.68 5.36 -9.17
CA MET A 5 -0.35 5.50 -7.76
C MET A 5 -0.81 6.88 -7.29
N MET A 6 -1.36 6.93 -6.08
CA MET A 6 -1.77 8.15 -5.41
C MET A 6 -1.11 8.20 -4.05
N ASP A 7 -0.35 9.26 -3.80
CA ASP A 7 0.27 9.49 -2.49
C ASP A 7 -0.74 10.09 -1.49
N TYR A 8 -0.30 10.27 -0.25
CA TYR A 8 -1.11 10.88 0.82
C TYR A 8 -1.55 12.32 0.54
N HIS A 9 -0.88 13.07 -0.35
CA HIS A 9 -1.31 14.41 -0.80
C HIS A 9 -2.36 14.36 -1.92
N GLY A 10 -2.62 13.18 -2.48
CA GLY A 10 -3.48 13.00 -3.64
C GLY A 10 -2.78 13.28 -4.97
N HIS A 11 -1.44 13.43 -4.99
CA HIS A 11 -0.70 13.47 -6.23
C HIS A 11 -0.81 12.14 -6.95
N ARG A 12 -0.98 12.19 -8.27
CA ARG A 12 -1.24 11.02 -9.10
C ARG A 12 -0.06 10.77 -10.01
N GLU A 13 0.54 9.59 -9.90
CA GLU A 13 1.63 9.14 -10.76
C GLU A 13 1.19 7.93 -11.59
N PRO A 14 1.21 8.00 -12.93
CA PRO A 14 0.94 6.84 -13.77
C PRO A 14 1.97 5.73 -13.56
N LEU A 15 1.50 4.48 -13.49
CA LEU A 15 2.35 3.29 -13.44
C LEU A 15 2.30 2.60 -14.83
N PRO A 16 3.27 2.89 -15.71
CA PRO A 16 3.18 2.53 -17.14
C PRO A 16 3.44 1.04 -17.40
N ASP A 17 4.24 0.38 -16.56
CA ASP A 17 4.58 -1.04 -16.66
C ASP A 17 4.86 -1.65 -15.28
N PRO A 18 4.82 -2.98 -15.14
CA PRO A 18 4.95 -3.65 -13.83
C PRO A 18 6.30 -3.48 -13.15
N GLY A 19 7.40 -3.40 -13.92
CA GLY A 19 8.74 -3.23 -13.38
C GLY A 19 8.89 -1.86 -12.74
N ARG A 20 8.53 -0.82 -13.50
CA ARG A 20 8.52 0.56 -13.01
C ARG A 20 7.51 0.79 -11.90
N ALA A 21 6.41 0.03 -11.87
CA ALA A 21 5.42 0.16 -10.81
C ALA A 21 5.99 -0.18 -9.43
N ALA A 22 6.82 -1.23 -9.32
CA ALA A 22 7.48 -1.57 -8.06
C ALA A 22 8.54 -0.54 -7.66
N GLU A 23 9.29 -0.03 -8.63
CA GLU A 23 10.33 0.99 -8.42
C GLU A 23 9.71 2.32 -7.95
N SER A 24 8.75 2.89 -8.69
CA SER A 24 8.03 4.11 -8.27
C SER A 24 7.37 3.94 -6.90
N PHE A 25 6.80 2.78 -6.61
CA PHE A 25 6.24 2.49 -5.30
C PHE A 25 7.31 2.47 -4.18
N ALA A 26 8.47 1.85 -4.43
CA ALA A 26 9.56 1.82 -3.47
C ALA A 26 10.11 3.23 -3.20
N ASP A 27 10.36 4.01 -4.26
CA ASP A 27 10.83 5.39 -4.16
C ASP A 27 9.84 6.25 -3.35
N GLN A 28 8.54 6.11 -3.61
CA GLN A 28 7.51 6.79 -2.83
C GLN A 28 7.51 6.32 -1.37
N ALA A 29 7.54 5.01 -1.12
CA ALA A 29 7.50 4.43 0.23
C ALA A 29 8.72 4.81 1.10
N GLU A 30 9.86 5.12 0.49
CA GLU A 30 11.08 5.56 1.18
C GLU A 30 11.09 7.07 1.51
N SER A 31 10.13 7.83 1.00
CA SER A 31 10.04 9.27 1.26
C SER A 31 9.95 9.58 2.76
N ILE A 32 10.82 10.47 3.21
CA ILE A 32 10.79 10.98 4.59
C ILE A 32 9.66 11.99 4.70
N MET A 33 8.72 11.67 5.57
CA MET A 33 7.51 12.43 5.83
C MET A 33 7.83 13.62 6.75
N ALA A 34 6.94 14.62 6.80
CA ALA A 34 7.13 15.83 7.61
C ALA A 34 7.36 15.57 9.11
N HIS A 35 6.90 14.43 9.63
CA HIS A 35 7.10 13.99 11.01
C HIS A 35 8.44 13.26 11.25
N GLY A 36 9.31 13.21 10.23
CA GLY A 36 10.61 12.57 10.29
C GLY A 36 10.58 11.05 10.19
N GLY A 37 9.43 10.42 9.92
CA GLY A 37 9.27 8.99 9.64
C GLY A 37 9.06 8.68 8.17
N THR A 38 8.89 7.40 7.83
CA THR A 38 8.60 6.91 6.46
C THR A 38 7.16 6.43 6.30
N GLY A 39 6.41 6.45 7.41
CA GLY A 39 5.05 5.95 7.48
C GLY A 39 4.06 6.75 6.66
N GLN A 40 3.39 6.10 5.71
CA GLN A 40 2.42 6.77 4.82
C GLN A 40 1.37 5.80 4.26
N THR A 41 0.26 6.37 3.79
CA THR A 41 -0.75 5.64 3.01
C THR A 41 -0.58 5.94 1.52
N ILE A 42 -0.60 4.90 0.71
CA ILE A 42 -0.51 4.95 -0.76
C ILE A 42 -1.70 4.18 -1.34
N TRP A 43 -2.32 4.71 -2.38
CA TRP A 43 -3.42 4.05 -3.08
C TRP A 43 -3.07 3.74 -4.53
N ILE A 44 -3.51 2.58 -5.01
CA ILE A 44 -3.34 2.17 -6.40
C ILE A 44 -4.71 1.87 -7.03
N GLY A 45 -4.94 2.33 -8.25
CA GLY A 45 -6.18 2.07 -8.99
C GLY A 45 -6.00 2.19 -10.50
N PRO A 46 -7.06 1.96 -11.30
CA PRO A 46 -7.03 2.25 -12.73
C PRO A 46 -7.05 3.77 -12.97
N MET A 47 -6.41 4.21 -14.05
CA MET A 47 -6.48 5.61 -14.48
C MET A 47 -7.94 6.03 -14.73
N GLY A 48 -8.38 7.11 -14.08
CA GLY A 48 -9.75 7.62 -14.18
C GLY A 48 -10.81 6.85 -13.34
N GLY A 49 -10.41 5.82 -12.60
CA GLY A 49 -11.32 5.07 -11.71
C GLY A 49 -10.96 5.18 -10.23
N PRO A 50 -11.75 4.53 -9.36
CA PRO A 50 -11.49 4.51 -7.92
C PRO A 50 -10.27 3.64 -7.59
N ALA A 51 -9.57 3.99 -6.50
CA ALA A 51 -8.54 3.12 -5.94
C ALA A 51 -9.09 1.73 -5.65
N GLN A 52 -8.26 0.70 -5.87
CA GLN A 52 -8.58 -0.70 -5.59
C GLN A 52 -7.64 -1.32 -4.57
N LEU A 53 -6.41 -0.80 -4.46
CA LEU A 53 -5.49 -1.13 -3.37
C LEU A 53 -5.29 0.10 -2.49
N ARG A 54 -5.34 -0.12 -1.17
CA ARG A 54 -4.79 0.79 -0.16
C ARG A 54 -3.63 0.10 0.52
N ILE A 55 -2.52 0.80 0.66
CA ILE A 55 -1.30 0.31 1.27
C ILE A 55 -0.87 1.31 2.33
N ASP A 56 -1.03 0.93 3.60
CA ASP A 56 -0.42 1.67 4.71
C ASP A 56 0.95 1.04 4.95
N ILE A 57 2.04 1.80 4.84
CA ILE A 57 3.41 1.27 4.82
C ILE A 57 4.36 2.08 5.68
N ASP A 58 5.27 1.39 6.37
CA ASP A 58 6.42 2.00 7.05
C ASP A 58 7.68 1.17 6.78
N THR A 59 8.58 1.74 5.99
CA THR A 59 9.81 1.08 5.54
C THR A 59 10.83 0.89 6.67
N ARG A 60 10.83 1.74 7.71
CA ARG A 60 11.75 1.63 8.86
C ARG A 60 11.55 0.36 9.69
N VAL A 61 10.31 -0.08 9.82
CA VAL A 61 9.97 -1.34 10.49
C VAL A 61 9.71 -2.48 9.50
N ASN A 62 9.92 -2.21 8.20
CA ASN A 62 9.68 -3.11 7.08
C ASN A 62 8.29 -3.76 7.17
N ARG A 63 7.22 -2.97 7.33
CA ARG A 63 5.83 -3.49 7.38
C ARG A 63 4.85 -2.66 6.59
N ALA A 64 3.82 -3.36 6.10
CA ALA A 64 2.70 -2.79 5.39
C ALA A 64 1.39 -3.51 5.75
N ALA A 65 0.29 -2.77 5.75
CA ALA A 65 -1.07 -3.28 5.67
C ALA A 65 -1.58 -3.07 4.24
N VAL A 66 -1.96 -4.16 3.57
CA VAL A 66 -2.47 -4.11 2.19
C VAL A 66 -3.96 -4.44 2.22
N CYS A 67 -4.79 -3.58 1.65
CA CYS A 67 -6.23 -3.74 1.59
C CYS A 67 -6.70 -3.78 0.14
N TRP A 68 -7.51 -4.78 -0.21
CA TRP A 68 -8.28 -4.80 -1.43
C TRP A 68 -9.60 -4.07 -1.18
N LEU A 69 -9.67 -2.83 -1.63
CA LEU A 69 -10.80 -1.93 -1.35
C LEU A 69 -12.17 -2.46 -1.85
N PRO A 70 -12.27 -3.18 -2.98
CA PRO A 70 -13.58 -3.65 -3.47
C PRO A 70 -14.35 -4.58 -2.52
N ASP A 71 -13.66 -5.37 -1.69
CA ASP A 71 -14.32 -6.25 -0.69
C ASP A 71 -13.78 -6.09 0.74
N GLY A 72 -12.84 -5.17 0.96
CA GLY A 72 -12.24 -4.88 2.25
C GLY A 72 -11.27 -5.96 2.76
N THR A 73 -10.96 -6.99 1.98
CA THR A 73 -10.04 -8.05 2.40
C THR A 73 -8.61 -7.54 2.57
N ARG A 74 -7.89 -8.13 3.52
CA ARG A 74 -6.51 -7.77 3.87
C ARG A 74 -5.52 -8.82 3.36
N GLY A 75 -4.41 -8.33 2.83
CA GLY A 75 -3.31 -9.15 2.35
C GLY A 75 -2.41 -9.61 3.50
N ILE A 76 -2.13 -10.90 3.54
CA ILE A 76 -1.33 -11.56 4.58
C ILE A 76 -0.17 -12.28 3.91
N GLU A 77 1.03 -11.98 4.39
CA GLU A 77 2.27 -12.70 4.08
C GLU A 77 2.86 -13.37 5.32
N ARG A 78 2.65 -12.78 6.50
CA ARG A 78 3.33 -13.18 7.74
C ARG A 78 2.49 -12.95 8.99
N GLU A 79 2.97 -13.46 10.11
CA GLU A 79 2.36 -13.24 11.42
C GLU A 79 2.42 -11.77 11.86
N PRO A 80 1.45 -11.32 12.68
CA PRO A 80 1.48 -10.00 13.30
C PRO A 80 2.79 -9.79 14.05
N GLY A 81 3.33 -8.57 13.97
CA GLY A 81 4.47 -8.16 14.78
C GLY A 81 4.12 -6.92 15.59
N GLY A 82 4.67 -5.78 15.17
CA GLY A 82 4.31 -4.47 15.74
C GLY A 82 3.33 -3.70 14.85
N PRO A 83 2.63 -2.69 15.42
CA PRO A 83 1.87 -1.73 14.64
C PRO A 83 2.81 -0.90 13.75
N ILE A 84 2.23 -0.20 12.79
CA ILE A 84 2.90 0.88 12.05
C ILE A 84 2.20 2.21 12.31
N THR A 85 2.94 3.30 12.19
CA THR A 85 2.38 4.66 12.25
C THR A 85 2.49 5.25 10.86
N VAL A 86 1.40 5.78 10.31
CA VAL A 86 1.35 6.33 8.96
C VAL A 86 0.69 7.69 8.94
N VAL A 87 1.04 8.52 7.96
CA VAL A 87 0.22 9.68 7.59
C VAL A 87 -0.73 9.24 6.49
N GLU A 88 -2.04 9.31 6.77
CA GLU A 88 -3.07 8.98 5.79
C GLU A 88 -3.38 10.18 4.88
N SER A 89 -3.54 11.37 5.46
CA SER A 89 -3.69 12.62 4.71
C SER A 89 -2.95 13.76 5.42
N PRO A 90 -2.72 14.90 4.75
CA PRO A 90 -2.11 16.07 5.37
C PRO A 90 -2.92 16.58 6.58
N ASP A 91 -4.23 16.35 6.56
CA ASP A 91 -5.17 16.82 7.58
C ASP A 91 -5.37 15.83 8.75
N SER A 92 -5.12 14.53 8.54
CA SER A 92 -5.37 13.50 9.55
C SER A 92 -4.29 13.41 10.63
N GLY A 93 -3.09 13.92 10.35
CA GLY A 93 -1.91 13.66 11.17
C GLY A 93 -1.51 12.17 11.17
N LEU A 94 -0.81 11.75 12.23
CA LEU A 94 -0.32 10.38 12.39
C LEU A 94 -1.40 9.43 12.88
N VAL A 95 -1.62 8.35 12.12
CA VAL A 95 -2.56 7.28 12.42
C VAL A 95 -1.79 6.02 12.77
N THR A 96 -2.21 5.32 13.83
CA THR A 96 -1.66 4.01 14.17
C THR A 96 -2.47 2.91 13.48
N VAL A 97 -1.80 2.09 12.68
CA VAL A 97 -2.35 0.89 12.07
C VAL A 97 -1.99 -0.32 12.94
N PRO A 98 -2.97 -1.05 13.49
CA PRO A 98 -2.73 -2.21 14.33
C PRO A 98 -1.88 -3.30 13.68
N ALA A 99 -1.10 -4.02 14.49
CA ALA A 99 -0.23 -5.11 14.03
C ALA A 99 -0.98 -6.22 13.28
N ILE A 100 -2.25 -6.46 13.64
CA ILE A 100 -3.10 -7.46 12.98
C ILE A 100 -3.39 -7.11 11.51
N LEU A 101 -3.32 -5.83 11.15
CA LEU A 101 -3.48 -5.35 9.77
C LEU A 101 -2.15 -5.33 9.02
N ALA A 102 -1.04 -5.01 9.69
CA ALA A 102 0.29 -4.80 9.09
C ALA A 102 1.06 -6.12 8.82
N ARG A 103 0.41 -7.05 8.11
CA ARG A 103 0.85 -8.43 7.89
C ARG A 103 1.55 -8.68 6.55
N ALA A 104 1.99 -7.64 5.86
CA ALA A 104 2.84 -7.72 4.67
C ALA A 104 4.19 -7.04 4.90
N SER A 105 5.25 -7.51 4.27
CA SER A 105 6.53 -6.79 4.16
C SER A 105 6.45 -5.68 3.10
N VAL A 106 7.43 -4.76 3.12
CA VAL A 106 7.60 -3.74 2.05
C VAL A 106 7.77 -4.43 0.69
N ALA A 107 8.59 -5.48 0.65
CA ALA A 107 8.84 -6.25 -0.57
C ALA A 107 7.56 -6.92 -1.11
N ALA A 108 6.71 -7.47 -0.23
CA ALA A 108 5.44 -8.05 -0.65
C ALA A 108 4.44 -7.01 -1.13
N ALA A 109 4.40 -5.85 -0.49
CA ALA A 109 3.60 -4.73 -0.97
C ALA A 109 4.05 -4.31 -2.38
N GLY A 110 5.35 -4.17 -2.62
CA GLY A 110 5.90 -3.87 -3.95
C GLY A 110 5.53 -4.93 -5.01
N ARG A 111 5.63 -6.23 -4.66
CA ARG A 111 5.16 -7.33 -5.55
C ARG A 111 3.66 -7.21 -5.85
N ALA A 112 2.85 -6.88 -4.85
CA ALA A 112 1.41 -6.70 -5.02
C ALA A 112 1.09 -5.52 -5.95
N VAL A 113 1.81 -4.40 -5.84
CA VAL A 113 1.68 -3.24 -6.74
C VAL A 113 2.06 -3.62 -8.17
N ALA A 114 3.20 -4.29 -8.37
CA ALA A 114 3.62 -4.74 -9.70
C ALA A 114 2.61 -5.68 -10.34
N GLU A 115 2.11 -6.66 -9.59
CA GLU A 115 1.11 -7.61 -10.08
C GLU A 115 -0.22 -6.92 -10.40
N TYR A 116 -0.65 -5.95 -9.58
CA TYR A 116 -1.83 -5.15 -9.87
C TYR A 116 -1.65 -4.31 -11.13
N ALA A 117 -0.50 -3.62 -11.29
CA ALA A 117 -0.22 -2.84 -12.49
C ALA A 117 -0.23 -3.70 -13.77
N ALA A 118 0.24 -4.95 -13.67
CA ALA A 118 0.23 -5.90 -14.77
C ALA A 118 -1.18 -6.41 -15.14
N THR A 119 -2.01 -6.70 -14.14
CA THR A 119 -3.23 -7.49 -14.33
C THR A 119 -4.52 -6.69 -14.17
N GLY A 120 -4.49 -5.58 -13.44
CA GLY A 120 -5.67 -4.85 -12.98
C GLY A 120 -6.57 -5.67 -12.04
N ARG A 121 -6.05 -6.75 -11.44
CA ARG A 121 -6.79 -7.69 -10.59
C ARG A 121 -6.20 -7.73 -9.19
N ARG A 122 -6.95 -8.31 -8.25
CA ARG A 122 -6.47 -8.56 -6.89
C ARG A 122 -5.17 -9.38 -6.94
N PRO A 123 -4.05 -8.88 -6.38
CA PRO A 123 -2.76 -9.58 -6.42
C PRO A 123 -2.83 -10.97 -5.80
N THR A 124 -2.16 -11.95 -6.39
CA THR A 124 -2.13 -13.35 -5.94
C THR A 124 -0.91 -13.65 -5.06
N CYS A 125 0.07 -12.75 -5.01
CA CYS A 125 1.25 -12.89 -4.15
C CYS A 125 0.97 -12.75 -2.63
N LEU A 126 -0.29 -12.52 -2.24
CA LEU A 126 -0.75 -12.38 -0.86
C LEU A 126 -1.93 -13.33 -0.62
N THR A 127 -2.06 -13.84 0.61
CA THR A 127 -3.28 -14.51 1.06
C THR A 127 -4.28 -13.45 1.50
N TRP A 128 -5.52 -13.50 1.01
CA TRP A 128 -6.55 -12.51 1.34
C TRP A 128 -7.51 -13.05 2.39
N GLN A 129 -7.72 -12.27 3.46
CA GLN A 129 -8.68 -12.62 4.51
C GLN A 129 -9.61 -11.44 4.80
N SER A 130 -10.88 -11.76 5.02
CA SER A 130 -11.87 -10.81 5.53
C SER A 130 -11.61 -10.54 7.00
N GLU A 131 -11.86 -9.32 7.47
CA GLU A 131 -11.83 -9.00 8.92
C GLU A 131 -13.11 -9.46 9.64
N HIS A 132 -13.49 -10.72 9.42
CA HIS A 132 -14.61 -11.36 10.11
C HIS A 132 -14.10 -12.58 10.88
N GLN A 133 -13.61 -12.34 12.09
CA GLN A 133 -14.13 -12.94 13.35
C GLN A 133 -13.37 -12.38 14.57
#